data_AF-A0A0C2J057-F1
#
_entry.id   AF-A0A0C2J057-F1
#
_cell.length_a   1.000
_cell.length_b   1.000
_cell.length_c   1.000
_cell.angle_alpha   90.00
_cell.angle_beta   90.00
_cell.angle_gamma   90.00
#
_symmetry.space_group_name_H-M   'P 1'
#
loop_
_entity.id
_entity.type
_entity.pdbx_description
1 polymer ?
#
loop_
_entity_poly.entity_id
_entity_poly.type
_entity_poly.pdbx_seq_one_letter_code
_entity_poly.pdbx_strand_id
1 'polypeptide(L)'
;MYRYSNADTDDLWHALEPFSGFDSITTPSELKLKTVMNSWTSQRSFPLVQVDVHAHHVVLSQVSYLKAKQEDREKRDKVDPLENIWYIPIGISFDSVGHHLPLVWLTEKTTTIPVDGNLRWIKVNRNVTGYYITNYNDAGWAAIIKQLKEDHTVFEPVDRSGLIHDAFKLTCDGIISPLVTLELLSYLDKENDYLPWSMLRSKYLCFAKFLGDKQAIRAYKSYIWSKQKHLKKISIFGEKAQEMFIEKIQQFELYLFAIKSNFLSREEIRQFKKLFRMLSDRNLTGYSSPEIRTLALLFGFKRNNQQEFDNLWRLYMISNSDYDRKILLKDLSTFNLPVFTQTNLQYSLNEKIVKKQDGLSFLCQVIKQANPFSDAWVFLEANWKILTDRYDGGSELTQFLVNIVSYLETEENLKTVSKFIKTKNWSTDLFGIKRINEKMDEKLKNKSFKWLKTHQCSAEKWLHKQNLLELRAEHKLECDVL
;
A
#
# COMPACT_ATOMS: atom_id res chain seq x y z
N MET A 1 -20.14 -34.43 1.13
CA MET A 1 -21.28 -34.57 0.19
C MET A 1 -20.90 -34.35 -1.29
N TYR A 2 -19.90 -33.52 -1.62
CA TYR A 2 -19.70 -33.07 -3.02
C TYR A 2 -18.48 -33.69 -3.76
N ARG A 3 -17.90 -34.78 -3.26
CA ARG A 3 -16.71 -35.39 -3.88
C ARG A 3 -17.06 -35.88 -5.30
N TYR A 4 -16.27 -35.46 -6.29
CA TYR A 4 -16.49 -35.74 -7.73
C TYR A 4 -17.76 -35.12 -8.33
N SER A 5 -18.35 -34.10 -7.68
CA SER A 5 -19.47 -33.32 -8.19
C SER A 5 -19.16 -31.82 -8.13
N ASN A 6 -20.15 -30.98 -8.41
CA ASN A 6 -20.08 -29.52 -8.27
C ASN A 6 -20.80 -29.08 -6.98
N ALA A 7 -20.49 -27.86 -6.53
CA ALA A 7 -21.15 -27.21 -5.42
C ALA A 7 -21.31 -25.73 -5.74
N ASP A 8 -22.35 -25.10 -5.21
CA ASP A 8 -22.52 -23.65 -5.25
C ASP A 8 -22.18 -22.97 -3.91
N THR A 9 -22.52 -21.68 -3.79
CA THR A 9 -22.24 -20.91 -2.56
C THR A 9 -23.09 -21.37 -1.38
N ASP A 10 -24.32 -21.80 -1.61
CA ASP A 10 -25.24 -22.25 -0.57
C ASP A 10 -24.85 -23.62 -0.03
N ASP A 11 -24.36 -24.51 -0.91
CA ASP A 11 -23.80 -25.81 -0.55
C ASP A 11 -22.65 -25.68 0.47
N LEU A 12 -21.79 -24.68 0.29
CA LEU A 12 -20.67 -24.42 1.21
C LEU A 12 -21.18 -23.99 2.60
N TRP A 13 -22.13 -23.05 2.66
CA TRP A 13 -22.69 -22.60 3.94
C TRP A 13 -23.44 -23.70 4.66
N HIS A 14 -24.20 -24.51 3.94
CA HIS A 14 -24.88 -25.66 4.52
C HIS A 14 -23.90 -26.68 5.12
N ALA A 15 -22.80 -26.97 4.42
CA ALA A 15 -21.77 -27.89 4.91
C ALA A 15 -21.01 -27.36 6.14
N LEU A 16 -20.85 -26.03 6.26
CA LEU A 16 -20.14 -25.39 7.35
C LEU A 16 -21.03 -25.03 8.56
N GLU A 17 -22.35 -24.94 8.39
CA GLU A 17 -23.30 -24.58 9.46
C GLU A 17 -23.09 -25.38 10.76
N PRO A 18 -22.90 -26.72 10.72
CA PRO A 18 -22.67 -27.51 11.93
C PRO A 18 -21.34 -27.21 12.64
N PHE A 19 -20.39 -26.57 11.95
CA PHE A 19 -19.06 -26.21 12.42
C PHE A 19 -18.88 -24.70 12.61
N SER A 20 -19.97 -23.93 12.52
CA SER A 20 -19.94 -22.46 12.61
C SER A 20 -19.40 -21.94 13.94
N GLY A 21 -19.42 -22.76 14.99
CA GLY A 21 -19.08 -22.35 16.35
C GLY A 21 -20.12 -21.40 16.95
N PHE A 22 -21.31 -21.28 16.34
CA PHE A 22 -22.41 -20.51 16.91
C PHE A 22 -22.92 -21.21 18.15
N ASP A 23 -22.86 -20.52 19.27
CA ASP A 23 -23.45 -20.95 20.53
C ASP A 23 -24.50 -19.94 21.00
N SER A 24 -25.38 -20.38 21.90
CA SER A 24 -26.46 -19.55 22.44
C SER A 24 -25.99 -18.43 23.37
N ILE A 25 -24.69 -18.37 23.69
CA ILE A 25 -24.10 -17.42 24.65
C ILE A 25 -23.52 -16.20 23.91
N THR A 26 -22.87 -16.44 22.78
CA THR A 26 -22.09 -15.44 22.04
C THR A 26 -22.70 -15.10 20.68
N THR A 27 -23.66 -15.87 20.19
CA THR A 27 -24.32 -15.64 18.91
C THR A 27 -25.83 -15.50 19.09
N PRO A 28 -26.47 -14.49 18.47
CA PRO A 28 -27.93 -14.37 18.48
C PRO A 28 -28.59 -15.65 17.95
N SER A 29 -29.58 -16.19 18.67
CA SER A 29 -30.20 -17.49 18.38
C SER A 29 -30.84 -17.60 16.99
N GLU A 30 -31.17 -16.47 16.38
CA GLU A 30 -31.77 -16.41 15.04
C GLU A 30 -30.74 -16.37 13.91
N LEU A 31 -29.45 -16.23 14.24
CA LEU A 31 -28.39 -16.04 13.27
C LEU A 31 -27.97 -17.37 12.65
N LYS A 32 -28.08 -17.47 11.32
CA LYS A 32 -27.63 -18.62 10.53
C LYS A 32 -26.39 -18.27 9.72
N LEU A 33 -25.48 -19.22 9.51
CA LEU A 33 -24.22 -18.96 8.80
C LEU A 33 -24.48 -18.44 7.38
N LYS A 34 -25.47 -19.04 6.69
CA LYS A 34 -25.91 -18.57 5.36
C LYS A 34 -26.31 -17.08 5.37
N THR A 35 -27.07 -16.63 6.37
CA THR A 35 -27.51 -15.22 6.47
C THR A 35 -26.31 -14.29 6.66
N VAL A 36 -25.38 -14.67 7.54
CA VAL A 36 -24.14 -13.92 7.76
C VAL A 36 -23.36 -13.83 6.46
N MET A 37 -23.05 -14.96 5.84
CA MET A 37 -22.17 -15.01 4.67
C MET A 37 -22.80 -14.35 3.43
N ASN A 38 -24.11 -14.44 3.24
CA ASN A 38 -24.80 -13.72 2.16
C ASN A 38 -24.66 -12.20 2.31
N SER A 39 -24.64 -11.68 3.54
CA SER A 39 -24.35 -10.27 3.77
C SER A 39 -22.93 -9.88 3.32
N TRP A 40 -21.97 -10.82 3.28
CA TRP A 40 -20.61 -10.55 2.83
C TRP A 40 -20.39 -10.79 1.34
N THR A 41 -21.09 -11.74 0.73
CA THR A 41 -20.82 -12.20 -0.64
C THR A 41 -21.80 -11.66 -1.69
N SER A 42 -23.04 -11.33 -1.31
CA SER A 42 -24.10 -10.95 -2.25
C SER A 42 -24.19 -9.45 -2.53
N GLN A 43 -23.34 -8.63 -1.92
CA GLN A 43 -23.34 -7.18 -2.09
C GLN A 43 -21.95 -6.62 -2.37
N ARG A 44 -21.92 -5.47 -3.06
CA ARG A 44 -20.69 -4.75 -3.38
C ARG A 44 -20.18 -3.98 -2.17
N SER A 45 -18.85 -3.85 -2.05
CA SER A 45 -18.14 -3.14 -0.97
C SER A 45 -17.98 -3.98 0.29
N PHE A 46 -17.61 -3.32 1.39
CA PHE A 46 -17.37 -3.89 2.72
C PHE A 46 -17.64 -2.78 3.75
N PRO A 47 -17.87 -3.09 5.03
CA PRO A 47 -18.26 -2.09 6.01
C PRO A 47 -17.07 -1.28 6.54
N LEU A 48 -17.35 0.00 6.78
CA LEU A 48 -16.61 0.87 7.69
C LEU A 48 -17.35 0.84 9.04
N VAL A 49 -16.68 0.38 10.09
CA VAL A 49 -17.21 0.42 11.45
C VAL A 49 -16.73 1.71 12.13
N GLN A 50 -17.67 2.60 12.44
CA GLN A 50 -17.43 3.79 13.25
C GLN A 50 -17.48 3.41 14.74
N VAL A 51 -16.56 3.97 15.52
CA VAL A 51 -16.40 3.74 16.95
C VAL A 51 -16.47 5.10 17.65
N ASP A 52 -17.64 5.44 18.13
CA ASP A 52 -17.89 6.67 18.87
C ASP A 52 -17.73 6.39 20.37
N VAL A 53 -16.58 6.81 20.89
CA VAL A 53 -16.22 6.63 22.30
C VAL A 53 -16.81 7.78 23.13
N HIS A 54 -17.65 7.44 24.10
CA HIS A 54 -18.19 8.33 25.11
C HIS A 54 -17.72 7.90 26.52
N ALA A 55 -18.03 8.71 27.54
CA ALA A 55 -17.56 8.46 28.90
C ALA A 55 -17.98 7.09 29.46
N HIS A 56 -19.23 6.65 29.23
CA HIS A 56 -19.80 5.43 29.85
C HIS A 56 -20.36 4.42 28.84
N HIS A 57 -20.22 4.71 27.54
CA HIS A 57 -20.66 3.80 26.49
C HIS A 57 -19.86 4.05 25.21
N VAL A 58 -19.82 3.05 24.35
CA VAL A 58 -19.27 3.13 23.01
C VAL A 58 -20.39 2.81 22.03
N VAL A 59 -20.64 3.70 21.07
CA VAL A 59 -21.56 3.43 19.97
C VAL A 59 -20.75 2.89 18.80
N LEU A 60 -21.12 1.71 18.32
CA LEU A 60 -20.61 1.16 17.08
C LEU A 60 -21.66 1.35 15.99
N SER A 61 -21.26 1.86 14.83
CA SER A 61 -22.14 1.93 13.67
C SER A 61 -21.45 1.45 12.40
N GLN A 62 -22.23 0.96 11.43
CA GLN A 62 -21.70 0.49 10.16
C GLN A 62 -22.27 1.28 8.97
N VAL A 63 -21.37 1.59 8.03
CA VAL A 63 -21.70 2.19 6.74
C VAL A 63 -20.88 1.51 5.64
N SER A 64 -21.40 1.45 4.42
CA SER A 64 -20.63 0.97 3.27
C SER A 64 -19.38 1.83 3.07
N TYR A 65 -18.20 1.21 2.98
CA TYR A 65 -16.95 1.95 2.77
C TYR A 65 -16.97 2.75 1.45
N LEU A 66 -17.65 2.25 0.41
CA LEU A 66 -17.81 2.96 -0.85
C LEU A 66 -18.60 4.26 -0.66
N LYS A 67 -19.68 4.23 0.13
CA LYS A 67 -20.49 5.41 0.45
C LYS A 67 -19.70 6.38 1.32
N ALA A 68 -19.00 5.87 2.34
CA ALA A 68 -18.14 6.66 3.21
C ALA A 68 -17.04 7.43 2.45
N LYS A 69 -16.56 6.90 1.32
CA LYS A 69 -15.61 7.59 0.45
C LYS A 69 -16.24 8.71 -0.39
N GLN A 70 -17.53 8.60 -0.73
CA GLN A 70 -18.20 9.50 -1.68
C GLN A 70 -18.90 10.67 -1.00
N GLU A 71 -19.34 10.49 0.24
CA GLU A 71 -20.13 11.44 1.01
C GLU A 71 -19.28 12.30 1.95
N ASP A 72 -19.72 13.54 2.15
CA ASP A 72 -19.16 14.43 3.18
C ASP A 72 -19.52 13.93 4.58
N ARG A 73 -18.70 14.27 5.59
CA ARG A 73 -18.84 13.78 6.97
C ARG A 73 -20.28 13.85 7.50
N GLU A 74 -20.94 15.00 7.34
CA GLU A 74 -22.32 15.23 7.80
C GLU A 74 -23.37 14.31 7.18
N LYS A 75 -23.13 13.78 5.97
CA LYS A 75 -24.02 12.82 5.32
C LYS A 75 -23.71 11.39 5.72
N ARG A 76 -22.43 11.08 5.99
CA ARG A 76 -21.99 9.77 6.48
C ARG A 76 -22.49 9.46 7.88
N ASP A 77 -22.53 10.48 8.73
CA ASP A 77 -22.94 10.35 10.14
C ASP A 77 -24.47 10.17 10.25
N LYS A 78 -25.23 10.30 9.15
CA LYS A 78 -26.66 10.00 9.11
C LYS A 78 -26.88 8.53 8.77
N VAL A 79 -27.54 7.82 9.67
CA VAL A 79 -27.97 6.43 9.44
C VAL A 79 -29.05 6.40 8.35
N ASP A 80 -28.76 5.71 7.25
CA ASP A 80 -29.72 5.43 6.18
C ASP A 80 -30.35 4.05 6.40
N PRO A 81 -31.66 3.97 6.73
CA PRO A 81 -32.34 2.70 7.00
C PRO A 81 -32.40 1.77 5.79
N LEU A 82 -32.27 2.30 4.56
CA LEU A 82 -32.36 1.52 3.32
C LEU A 82 -31.01 0.95 2.88
N GLU A 83 -29.93 1.34 3.54
CA GLU A 83 -28.60 0.87 3.18
C GLU A 83 -28.39 -0.56 3.68
N ASN A 84 -27.83 -1.42 2.84
CA ASN A 84 -27.52 -2.79 3.22
C ASN A 84 -26.59 -2.84 4.46
N ILE A 85 -26.74 -3.90 5.24
CA ILE A 85 -25.92 -4.17 6.42
C ILE A 85 -25.07 -5.42 6.21
N TRP A 86 -23.98 -5.49 6.94
CA TRP A 86 -23.20 -6.70 7.15
C TRP A 86 -23.47 -7.23 8.55
N TYR A 87 -23.51 -8.54 8.70
CA TYR A 87 -23.57 -9.18 10.02
C TYR A 87 -22.12 -9.37 10.47
N ILE A 88 -21.66 -8.49 11.37
CA ILE A 88 -20.24 -8.35 11.69
C ILE A 88 -19.95 -8.95 13.07
N PRO A 89 -19.08 -9.97 13.16
CA PRO A 89 -18.51 -10.40 14.42
C PRO A 89 -17.40 -9.41 14.84
N ILE A 90 -17.58 -8.76 15.99
CA ILE A 90 -16.69 -7.70 16.48
C ILE A 90 -15.92 -8.18 17.71
N GLY A 91 -14.61 -8.37 17.54
CA GLY A 91 -13.68 -8.57 18.65
C GLY A 91 -13.18 -7.23 19.19
N ILE A 92 -13.22 -7.04 20.51
CA ILE A 92 -12.89 -5.77 21.17
C ILE A 92 -11.84 -6.00 22.27
N SER A 93 -10.84 -5.11 22.32
CA SER A 93 -9.85 -5.00 23.40
C SER A 93 -9.96 -3.62 24.08
N PHE A 94 -9.75 -3.56 25.38
CA PHE A 94 -9.72 -2.32 26.17
C PHE A 94 -8.72 -2.40 27.34
N ASP A 95 -8.42 -1.25 27.95
CA ASP A 95 -7.28 -1.04 28.87
C ASP A 95 -7.27 -1.84 30.18
N SER A 96 -8.40 -2.40 30.64
CA SER A 96 -8.38 -3.21 31.86
C SER A 96 -7.65 -4.53 31.58
N VAL A 97 -6.43 -4.63 32.09
CA VAL A 97 -5.51 -5.78 31.97
C VAL A 97 -6.28 -7.11 32.01
N GLY A 98 -6.23 -7.86 30.90
CA GLY A 98 -6.82 -9.20 30.80
C GLY A 98 -8.32 -9.27 30.48
N HIS A 99 -9.03 -8.14 30.37
CA HIS A 99 -10.42 -8.14 29.94
C HIS A 99 -10.53 -7.87 28.44
N HIS A 100 -10.90 -8.90 27.69
CA HIS A 100 -11.47 -8.76 26.37
C HIS A 100 -12.97 -8.95 26.48
N LEU A 101 -13.75 -8.18 25.71
CA LEU A 101 -15.15 -8.53 25.58
C LEU A 101 -15.23 -9.83 24.79
N PRO A 102 -16.20 -10.70 25.08
CA PRO A 102 -16.57 -11.74 24.12
C PRO A 102 -16.93 -11.08 22.78
N LEU A 103 -17.03 -11.91 21.75
CA LEU A 103 -17.44 -11.47 20.44
C LEU A 103 -18.79 -10.73 20.51
N VAL A 104 -18.85 -9.49 20.02
CA VAL A 104 -20.09 -8.72 19.90
C VAL A 104 -20.58 -8.79 18.46
N TRP A 105 -21.83 -9.17 18.23
CA TRP A 105 -22.41 -9.15 16.89
C TRP A 105 -23.06 -7.80 16.60
N LEU A 106 -22.62 -7.15 15.53
CA LEU A 106 -23.33 -6.02 14.93
C LEU A 106 -24.25 -6.56 13.83
N THR A 107 -25.50 -6.84 14.21
CA THR A 107 -26.57 -7.34 13.31
C THR A 107 -27.50 -6.23 12.83
N GLU A 108 -27.30 -5.01 13.31
CA GLU A 108 -28.05 -3.82 12.95
C GLU A 108 -27.11 -2.71 12.47
N LYS A 109 -27.66 -1.55 12.11
CA LYS A 109 -26.87 -0.37 11.71
C LYS A 109 -26.01 0.17 12.85
N THR A 110 -26.51 0.06 14.08
CA THR A 110 -25.87 0.61 15.27
C THR A 110 -26.02 -0.37 16.43
N THR A 111 -25.03 -0.43 17.31
CA THR A 111 -25.16 -1.07 18.62
C THR A 111 -24.44 -0.23 19.67
N THR A 112 -24.89 -0.30 20.91
CA THR A 112 -24.28 0.43 22.03
C THR A 112 -23.70 -0.56 23.02
N ILE A 113 -22.43 -0.38 23.36
CA ILE A 113 -21.70 -1.21 24.30
C ILE A 113 -21.47 -0.38 25.56
N PRO A 114 -22.00 -0.79 26.71
CA PRO A 114 -21.69 -0.12 27.97
C PRO A 114 -20.21 -0.34 28.32
N VAL A 115 -19.54 0.71 28.76
CA VAL A 115 -18.13 0.65 29.20
C VAL A 115 -17.97 1.36 30.53
N ASP A 116 -16.98 0.95 31.32
CA ASP A 116 -16.65 1.66 32.55
C ASP A 116 -16.15 3.09 32.24
N GLY A 117 -16.46 4.02 33.15
CA GLY A 117 -16.11 5.44 33.06
C GLY A 117 -14.60 5.75 32.95
N ASN A 118 -13.76 4.77 33.27
CA ASN A 118 -12.29 4.90 33.30
C ASN A 118 -11.60 4.30 32.07
N LEU A 119 -12.33 4.07 30.96
CA LEU A 119 -11.79 3.50 29.73
C LEU A 119 -10.67 4.39 29.14
N ARG A 120 -9.40 3.93 29.18
CA ARG A 120 -8.28 4.70 28.60
C ARG A 120 -8.20 4.59 27.09
N TRP A 121 -8.51 3.43 26.52
CA TRP A 121 -8.55 3.16 25.10
C TRP A 121 -9.45 1.95 24.79
N ILE A 122 -9.95 1.90 23.57
CA ILE A 122 -10.68 0.76 23.01
C ILE A 122 -10.17 0.49 21.60
N LYS A 123 -9.92 -0.78 21.29
CA LYS A 123 -9.54 -1.26 19.96
C LYS A 123 -10.57 -2.26 19.48
N VAL A 124 -11.22 -1.91 18.37
CA VAL A 124 -12.16 -2.76 17.63
C VAL A 124 -11.40 -3.56 16.57
N ASN A 125 -11.93 -4.72 16.20
CA ASN A 125 -11.28 -5.69 15.30
C ASN A 125 -9.96 -6.22 15.88
N ARG A 126 -10.02 -6.78 17.10
CA ARG A 126 -8.87 -7.43 17.77
C ARG A 126 -8.23 -8.46 16.82
N ASN A 127 -6.91 -8.42 16.72
CA ASN A 127 -6.11 -9.27 15.82
C ASN A 127 -6.44 -9.12 14.32
N VAL A 128 -7.22 -8.11 13.93
CA VAL A 128 -7.59 -7.82 12.53
C VAL A 128 -8.22 -9.05 11.83
N THR A 129 -9.06 -9.79 12.54
CA THR A 129 -9.69 -11.01 12.01
C THR A 129 -10.90 -10.72 11.12
N GLY A 130 -11.54 -9.57 11.30
CA GLY A 130 -12.69 -9.14 10.53
C GLY A 130 -12.32 -8.37 9.25
N TYR A 131 -13.06 -8.61 8.17
CA TYR A 131 -12.87 -7.93 6.87
C TYR A 131 -13.57 -6.56 6.81
N TYR A 132 -13.17 -5.65 7.70
CA TYR A 132 -13.73 -4.30 7.78
C TYR A 132 -12.69 -3.30 8.28
N ILE A 133 -12.92 -2.02 7.97
CA ILE A 133 -12.08 -0.91 8.45
C ILE A 133 -12.71 -0.32 9.70
N THR A 134 -11.88 0.05 10.67
CA THR A 134 -12.31 0.74 11.89
C THR A 134 -11.96 2.21 11.83
N ASN A 135 -12.93 3.08 12.14
CA ASN A 135 -12.69 4.50 12.36
C ASN A 135 -13.17 4.91 13.73
N TYR A 136 -12.37 5.68 14.45
CA TYR A 136 -12.69 6.19 15.77
C TYR A 136 -13.04 7.67 15.68
N ASN A 137 -13.85 8.17 16.61
CA ASN A 137 -13.94 9.61 16.82
C ASN A 137 -12.61 10.21 17.29
N ASP A 138 -12.49 11.53 17.32
CA ASP A 138 -11.21 12.21 17.64
C ASP A 138 -10.68 11.81 19.03
N ALA A 139 -11.58 11.59 20.01
CA ALA A 139 -11.23 11.11 21.34
C ALA A 139 -10.66 9.68 21.32
N GLY A 140 -11.30 8.76 20.59
CA GLY A 140 -10.84 7.38 20.45
C GLY A 140 -9.48 7.27 19.74
N TRP A 141 -9.28 8.03 18.66
CA TRP A 141 -7.97 8.11 18.01
C TRP A 141 -6.90 8.66 18.95
N ALA A 142 -7.19 9.75 19.67
CA ALA A 142 -6.24 10.35 20.60
C ALA A 142 -5.85 9.38 21.74
N ALA A 143 -6.81 8.63 22.27
CA ALA A 143 -6.61 7.59 23.28
C ALA A 143 -5.67 6.48 22.78
N ILE A 144 -5.91 5.93 21.58
CA ILE A 144 -5.06 4.89 20.98
C ILE A 144 -3.64 5.42 20.74
N ILE A 145 -3.52 6.64 20.18
CA ILE A 145 -2.22 7.26 19.90
C ILE A 145 -1.44 7.48 21.21
N LYS A 146 -2.11 7.93 22.27
CA LYS A 146 -1.50 8.09 23.59
C LYS A 146 -0.97 6.75 24.11
N GLN A 147 -1.79 5.70 24.07
CA GLN A 147 -1.37 4.36 24.50
C GLN A 147 -0.15 3.87 23.70
N LEU A 148 -0.15 4.00 22.37
CA LEU A 148 0.99 3.60 21.53
C LEU A 148 2.29 4.36 21.89
N LYS A 149 2.19 5.65 22.21
CA LYS A 149 3.33 6.46 22.65
C LYS A 149 3.85 6.05 24.01
N GLU A 150 2.96 5.70 24.94
CA GLU A 150 3.32 5.27 26.31
C GLU A 150 3.89 3.84 26.30
N ASP A 151 3.10 2.89 25.82
CA ASP A 151 3.46 1.48 25.64
C ASP A 151 2.68 0.88 24.47
N HIS A 152 3.35 0.72 23.33
CA HIS A 152 2.77 0.10 22.15
C HIS A 152 2.58 -1.41 22.27
N THR A 153 3.29 -2.08 23.18
CA THR A 153 3.29 -3.56 23.27
C THR A 153 1.99 -4.12 23.84
N VAL A 154 1.16 -3.27 24.45
CA VAL A 154 -0.22 -3.57 24.85
C VAL A 154 -1.09 -4.01 23.66
N PHE A 155 -0.81 -3.51 22.47
CA PHE A 155 -1.44 -3.98 21.24
C PHE A 155 -0.55 -5.01 20.56
N GLU A 156 -1.10 -6.13 20.12
CA GLU A 156 -0.36 -7.12 19.32
C GLU A 156 0.20 -6.49 18.02
N PRO A 157 1.31 -7.00 17.45
CA PRO A 157 1.89 -6.44 16.22
C PRO A 157 0.90 -6.39 15.05
N VAL A 158 -0.01 -7.34 14.97
CA VAL A 158 -1.09 -7.37 13.97
C VAL A 158 -2.12 -6.26 14.20
N ASP A 159 -2.47 -5.93 15.45
CA ASP A 159 -3.38 -4.84 15.79
C ASP A 159 -2.76 -3.48 15.45
N ARG A 160 -1.48 -3.29 15.75
CA ARG A 160 -0.73 -2.07 15.38
C ARG A 160 -0.64 -1.90 13.87
N SER A 161 -0.40 -3.00 13.14
CA SER A 161 -0.46 -3.02 11.68
C SER A 161 -1.86 -2.66 11.16
N GLY A 162 -2.94 -3.19 11.77
CA GLY A 162 -4.33 -2.83 11.45
C GLY A 162 -4.64 -1.34 11.66
N LEU A 163 -4.18 -0.78 12.78
CA LEU A 163 -4.34 0.66 13.08
C LEU A 163 -3.64 1.54 12.03
N ILE A 164 -2.40 1.19 11.66
CA ILE A 164 -1.67 1.89 10.58
C ILE A 164 -2.42 1.72 9.25
N HIS A 165 -2.88 0.51 8.94
CA HIS A 165 -3.62 0.22 7.72
C HIS A 165 -4.84 1.13 7.58
N ASP A 166 -5.68 1.15 8.61
CA ASP A 166 -6.95 1.86 8.64
C ASP A 166 -6.73 3.36 8.62
N ALA A 167 -5.82 3.90 9.45
CA ALA A 167 -5.52 5.32 9.48
C ALA A 167 -5.05 5.84 8.10
N PHE A 168 -4.13 5.14 7.42
CA PHE A 168 -3.71 5.53 6.08
C PHE A 168 -4.83 5.44 5.06
N LYS A 169 -5.65 4.38 5.13
CA LYS A 169 -6.73 4.14 4.18
C LYS A 169 -7.81 5.22 4.30
N LEU A 170 -8.21 5.55 5.54
CA LEU A 170 -9.15 6.62 5.86
C LEU A 170 -8.62 7.99 5.47
N THR A 171 -7.36 8.32 5.81
CA THR A 171 -6.74 9.59 5.43
C THR A 171 -6.66 9.76 3.92
N CYS A 172 -6.15 8.74 3.20
CA CYS A 172 -6.00 8.82 1.75
C CYS A 172 -7.33 8.88 1.00
N ASP A 173 -8.41 8.35 1.57
CA ASP A 173 -9.75 8.49 1.02
C ASP A 173 -10.46 9.77 1.51
N GLY A 174 -9.85 10.58 2.37
CA GLY A 174 -10.37 11.87 2.85
C GLY A 174 -11.44 11.75 3.94
N ILE A 175 -11.38 10.67 4.72
CA ILE A 175 -12.35 10.38 5.78
C ILE A 175 -11.90 10.99 7.12
N ILE A 176 -10.60 10.91 7.46
CA ILE A 176 -10.01 11.48 8.68
C ILE A 176 -8.84 12.41 8.39
N SER A 177 -8.56 13.33 9.32
CA SER A 177 -7.44 14.28 9.25
C SER A 177 -6.09 13.59 9.04
N PRO A 178 -5.25 14.07 8.11
CA PRO A 178 -3.87 13.59 7.96
C PRO A 178 -3.04 13.68 9.24
N LEU A 179 -3.38 14.61 10.13
CA LEU A 179 -2.70 14.77 11.42
C LEU A 179 -2.91 13.56 12.33
N VAL A 180 -4.07 12.91 12.28
CA VAL A 180 -4.32 11.69 13.07
C VAL A 180 -3.34 10.59 12.66
N THR A 181 -3.16 10.37 11.36
CA THR A 181 -2.19 9.38 10.86
C THR A 181 -0.75 9.78 11.21
N LEU A 182 -0.36 11.04 11.04
CA LEU A 182 0.99 11.49 11.36
C LEU A 182 1.33 11.35 12.85
N GLU A 183 0.38 11.71 13.73
CA GLU A 183 0.49 11.51 15.18
C GLU A 183 0.51 10.02 15.55
N LEU A 184 -0.29 9.18 14.88
CA LEU A 184 -0.22 7.72 15.06
C LEU A 184 1.17 7.18 14.76
N LEU A 185 1.85 7.65 13.71
CA LEU A 185 3.20 7.17 13.36
C LEU A 185 4.30 7.62 14.32
N SER A 186 4.00 8.51 15.26
CA SER A 186 5.02 9.11 16.11
C SER A 186 5.62 8.18 17.15
N TYR A 187 4.98 7.03 17.45
CA TYR A 187 5.54 6.01 18.36
C TYR A 187 6.58 5.09 17.70
N LEU A 188 6.68 5.12 16.36
CA LEU A 188 7.40 4.10 15.59
C LEU A 188 8.90 4.03 15.89
N ASP A 189 9.50 5.07 16.47
CA ASP A 189 10.87 5.03 16.98
C ASP A 189 11.08 3.98 18.09
N LYS A 190 10.01 3.45 18.69
CA LYS A 190 10.02 2.33 19.64
C LYS A 190 9.68 0.99 19.00
N GLU A 191 9.16 0.98 17.78
CA GLU A 191 8.62 -0.21 17.11
C GLU A 191 9.74 -1.05 16.50
N ASN A 192 9.77 -2.34 16.86
CA ASN A 192 10.73 -3.31 16.33
C ASN A 192 10.08 -4.37 15.44
N ASP A 193 8.78 -4.61 15.58
CA ASP A 193 8.12 -5.70 14.85
C ASP A 193 7.97 -5.40 13.36
N TYR A 194 8.17 -6.44 12.54
CA TYR A 194 8.15 -6.31 11.09
C TYR A 194 6.76 -5.91 10.55
N LEU A 195 5.67 -6.43 11.12
CA LEU A 195 4.32 -6.23 10.57
C LEU A 195 3.89 -4.75 10.51
N PRO A 196 3.98 -3.96 11.59
CA PRO A 196 3.68 -2.52 11.53
C PRO A 196 4.53 -1.75 10.51
N TRP A 197 5.83 -2.08 10.44
CA TRP A 197 6.75 -1.46 9.48
C TRP A 197 6.43 -1.80 8.03
N SER A 198 6.17 -3.08 7.75
CA SER A 198 5.75 -3.55 6.42
C SER A 198 4.46 -2.85 5.98
N MET A 199 3.50 -2.69 6.90
CA MET A 199 2.26 -1.97 6.63
C MET A 199 2.50 -0.50 6.27
N LEU A 200 3.29 0.23 7.06
CA LEU A 200 3.67 1.61 6.74
C LEU A 200 4.34 1.70 5.37
N ARG A 201 5.32 0.84 5.09
CA ARG A 201 6.07 0.84 3.81
C ARG A 201 5.19 0.52 2.60
N SER A 202 4.12 -0.26 2.78
CA SER A 202 3.15 -0.51 1.72
C SER A 202 2.27 0.72 1.39
N LYS A 203 2.11 1.65 2.33
CA LYS A 203 1.16 2.78 2.23
C LYS A 203 1.78 4.17 2.19
N TYR A 204 3.04 4.35 2.60
CA TYR A 204 3.63 5.68 2.78
C TYR A 204 3.57 6.56 1.54
N LEU A 205 3.67 5.98 0.34
CA LEU A 205 3.58 6.72 -0.93
C LEU A 205 2.21 7.34 -1.16
N CYS A 206 1.15 6.79 -0.57
CA CYS A 206 -0.19 7.34 -0.71
C CYS A 206 -0.24 8.77 -0.16
N PHE A 207 0.33 9.00 1.01
CA PHE A 207 0.39 10.32 1.65
C PHE A 207 1.24 11.31 0.84
N ALA A 208 2.36 10.84 0.26
CA ALA A 208 3.26 11.68 -0.52
C ALA A 208 2.61 12.30 -1.77
N LYS A 209 1.56 11.68 -2.33
CA LYS A 209 0.86 12.17 -3.53
C LYS A 209 0.07 13.47 -3.31
N PHE A 210 -0.15 13.86 -2.05
CA PHE A 210 -1.01 15.01 -1.72
C PHE A 210 -0.25 16.15 -1.03
N LEU A 211 1.05 15.99 -0.80
CA LEU A 211 1.93 17.06 -0.33
C LEU A 211 2.21 18.01 -1.51
N GLY A 212 2.24 19.31 -1.25
CA GLY A 212 2.16 20.35 -2.30
C GLY A 212 3.40 20.50 -3.15
N ASP A 213 4.56 20.18 -2.60
CA ASP A 213 5.82 20.37 -3.28
C ASP A 213 6.87 19.29 -2.92
N LYS A 214 8.01 19.38 -3.61
CA LYS A 214 9.14 18.46 -3.40
C LYS A 214 9.75 18.60 -2.01
N GLN A 215 9.64 19.76 -1.36
CA GLN A 215 10.20 20.01 -0.03
C GLN A 215 9.37 19.33 1.05
N ALA A 216 8.04 19.43 0.98
CA ALA A 216 7.10 18.73 1.84
C ALA A 216 7.26 17.20 1.71
N ILE A 217 7.36 16.69 0.47
CA ILE A 217 7.62 15.26 0.23
C ILE A 217 8.95 14.83 0.85
N ARG A 218 9.99 15.66 0.75
CA ARG A 218 11.29 15.40 1.37
C ARG A 218 11.17 15.41 2.90
N ALA A 219 10.47 16.38 3.47
CA ALA A 219 10.24 16.48 4.91
C ALA A 219 9.51 15.26 5.46
N TYR A 220 8.48 14.77 4.76
CA TYR A 220 7.77 13.55 5.10
C TYR A 220 8.64 12.30 5.02
N LYS A 221 9.44 12.16 3.95
CA LYS A 221 10.41 11.06 3.84
C LYS A 221 11.45 11.09 4.96
N SER A 222 11.92 12.28 5.33
CA SER A 222 12.85 12.48 6.45
C SER A 222 12.22 12.07 7.78
N TYR A 223 10.97 12.46 8.02
CA TYR A 223 10.23 12.04 9.21
C TYR A 223 10.05 10.51 9.28
N ILE A 224 9.69 9.84 8.18
CA ILE A 224 9.62 8.37 8.19
C ILE A 224 11.00 7.73 8.39
N TRP A 225 12.06 8.35 7.85
CA TRP A 225 13.42 7.87 8.03
C TRP A 225 13.87 7.96 9.49
N SER A 226 13.62 9.09 10.14
CA SER A 226 13.99 9.29 11.55
C SER A 226 13.32 8.27 12.46
N LYS A 227 12.09 7.86 12.13
CA LYS A 227 11.34 6.84 12.87
C LYS A 227 11.83 5.41 12.69
N GLN A 228 12.59 5.10 11.64
CA GLN A 228 13.05 3.73 11.37
C GLN A 228 14.57 3.56 11.49
N LYS A 229 15.31 4.64 11.78
CA LYS A 229 16.78 4.63 11.77
C LYS A 229 17.37 3.66 12.80
N HIS A 230 16.67 3.43 13.92
CA HIS A 230 17.08 2.49 14.98
C HIS A 230 17.08 1.03 14.52
N LEU A 231 16.32 0.69 13.48
CA LEU A 231 16.28 -0.67 12.93
C LEU A 231 17.50 -1.03 12.08
N LYS A 232 18.29 -0.04 11.68
CA LYS A 232 19.37 -0.24 10.70
C LYS A 232 20.55 -0.98 11.34
N LYS A 233 20.88 -2.17 10.83
CA LYS A 233 22.08 -2.91 11.24
C LYS A 233 23.31 -2.44 10.44
N ILE A 234 24.48 -2.48 11.07
CA ILE A 234 25.75 -1.94 10.50
C ILE A 234 26.29 -2.78 9.33
N SER A 235 26.05 -4.10 9.31
CA SER A 235 26.79 -5.03 8.45
C SER A 235 25.89 -5.93 7.59
N ILE A 236 25.05 -5.34 6.72
CA ILE A 236 24.35 -6.13 5.68
C ILE A 236 25.30 -6.66 4.59
N PHE A 237 26.56 -6.22 4.57
CA PHE A 237 27.58 -6.62 3.59
C PHE A 237 28.55 -7.69 4.10
N GLY A 238 28.38 -8.17 5.33
CA GLY A 238 29.23 -9.19 5.96
C GLY A 238 28.74 -10.63 5.77
N GLU A 239 29.61 -11.61 6.04
CA GLU A 239 29.25 -13.04 5.95
C GLU A 239 28.17 -13.45 6.96
N LYS A 240 27.22 -14.25 6.45
CA LYS A 240 26.16 -15.04 7.12
C LYS A 240 26.07 -14.90 8.64
N ALA A 241 25.52 -13.77 9.12
CA ALA A 241 24.80 -13.81 10.37
C ALA A 241 23.60 -14.78 10.22
N GLN A 242 23.37 -15.63 11.22
CA GLN A 242 22.18 -16.49 11.32
C GLN A 242 20.93 -15.64 11.60
N GLU A 243 20.62 -14.69 10.71
CA GLU A 243 19.44 -13.85 10.84
C GLU A 243 18.20 -14.65 10.46
N MET A 244 17.13 -14.49 11.25
CA MET A 244 15.81 -14.96 10.90
C MET A 244 15.37 -14.34 9.57
N PHE A 245 14.55 -15.07 8.81
CA PHE A 245 14.05 -14.62 7.51
C PHE A 245 13.38 -13.23 7.55
N ILE A 246 12.60 -12.96 8.61
CA ILE A 246 11.90 -11.68 8.80
C ILE A 246 12.88 -10.52 8.97
N GLU A 247 13.97 -10.71 9.71
CA GLU A 247 14.99 -9.66 9.90
C GLU A 247 15.66 -9.28 8.58
N LYS A 248 15.95 -10.26 7.73
CA LYS A 248 16.53 -10.03 6.39
C LYS A 248 15.61 -9.20 5.52
N ILE A 249 14.31 -9.51 5.52
CA ILE A 249 13.32 -8.72 4.79
C ILE A 249 13.24 -7.30 5.35
N GLN A 250 13.24 -7.15 6.68
CA GLN A 250 13.16 -5.84 7.31
C GLN A 250 14.36 -4.95 6.97
N GLN A 251 15.58 -5.52 6.95
CA GLN A 251 16.78 -4.83 6.48
C GLN A 251 16.67 -4.50 4.99
N PHE A 252 16.31 -5.46 4.14
CA PHE A 252 16.15 -5.24 2.70
C PHE A 252 15.23 -4.05 2.39
N GLU A 253 14.05 -4.03 3.00
CA GLU A 253 13.06 -2.98 2.80
C GLU A 253 13.49 -1.63 3.41
N LEU A 254 14.20 -1.64 4.54
CA LEU A 254 14.78 -0.42 5.13
C LEU A 254 15.79 0.20 4.17
N TYR A 255 16.72 -0.59 3.64
CA TYR A 255 17.69 -0.13 2.65
C TYR A 255 17.01 0.32 1.37
N LEU A 256 15.99 -0.40 0.89
CA LEU A 256 15.21 0.00 -0.27
C LEU A 256 14.56 1.38 -0.08
N PHE A 257 14.01 1.66 1.10
CA PHE A 257 13.49 2.97 1.45
C PHE A 257 14.59 4.04 1.49
N ALA A 258 15.70 3.73 2.19
CA ALA A 258 16.84 4.62 2.32
C ALA A 258 17.35 5.07 0.95
N ILE A 259 17.45 4.14 0.00
CA ILE A 259 17.98 4.49 -1.31
C ILE A 259 16.97 5.28 -2.14
N LYS A 260 15.68 4.88 -2.16
CA LYS A 260 14.62 5.64 -2.86
C LYS A 260 14.44 7.07 -2.33
N SER A 261 14.89 7.33 -1.12
CA SER A 261 14.76 8.62 -0.43
C SER A 261 16.09 9.36 -0.25
N ASN A 262 17.20 8.83 -0.78
CA ASN A 262 18.55 9.40 -0.67
C ASN A 262 19.07 9.57 0.77
N PHE A 263 18.84 8.58 1.63
CA PHE A 263 19.31 8.54 3.03
C PHE A 263 20.49 7.60 3.27
N LEU A 264 21.04 6.96 2.24
CA LEU A 264 22.26 6.20 2.40
C LEU A 264 23.45 7.09 2.74
N SER A 265 24.33 6.60 3.61
CA SER A 265 25.63 7.21 3.84
C SER A 265 26.53 7.09 2.61
N ARG A 266 27.55 7.95 2.53
CA ARG A 266 28.55 7.90 1.44
C ARG A 266 29.23 6.54 1.35
N GLU A 267 29.47 5.89 2.47
CA GLU A 267 30.14 4.60 2.51
C GLU A 267 29.27 3.47 1.97
N GLU A 268 28.00 3.43 2.34
CA GLU A 268 27.05 2.45 1.80
C GLU A 268 26.87 2.59 0.29
N ILE A 269 26.84 3.82 -0.22
CA ILE A 269 26.80 4.08 -1.66
C ILE A 269 28.05 3.51 -2.34
N ARG A 270 29.24 3.63 -1.73
CA ARG A 270 30.47 3.02 -2.28
C ARG A 270 30.39 1.51 -2.27
N GLN A 271 29.88 0.90 -1.21
CA GLN A 271 29.75 -0.55 -1.07
C GLN A 271 28.77 -1.13 -2.09
N PHE A 272 27.60 -0.51 -2.30
CA PHE A 272 26.66 -0.93 -3.35
C PHE A 272 27.24 -0.77 -4.76
N LYS A 273 27.97 0.31 -5.04
CA LYS A 273 28.66 0.48 -6.34
C LYS A 273 29.75 -0.55 -6.56
N LYS A 274 30.54 -0.86 -5.53
CA LYS A 274 31.57 -1.92 -5.58
C LYS A 274 30.91 -3.26 -5.85
N LEU A 275 29.85 -3.58 -5.13
CA LEU A 275 29.09 -4.81 -5.33
C LEU A 275 28.51 -4.89 -6.74
N PHE A 276 27.92 -3.81 -7.28
CA PHE A 276 27.39 -3.81 -8.64
C PHE A 276 28.46 -4.01 -9.73
N ARG A 277 29.66 -3.43 -9.56
CA ARG A 277 30.79 -3.69 -10.48
C ARG A 277 31.22 -5.15 -10.44
N MET A 278 31.38 -5.69 -9.23
CA MET A 278 31.61 -7.13 -9.08
C MET A 278 30.48 -7.94 -9.73
N LEU A 279 29.23 -7.45 -9.61
CA LEU A 279 28.05 -8.09 -10.21
C LEU A 279 28.14 -8.16 -11.74
N SER A 280 28.74 -7.13 -12.34
CA SER A 280 28.92 -7.00 -13.78
C SER A 280 30.12 -7.81 -14.28
N ASP A 281 31.22 -7.87 -13.53
CA ASP A 281 32.51 -8.37 -14.03
C ASP A 281 32.68 -9.90 -13.99
N ARG A 282 31.93 -10.63 -13.16
CA ARG A 282 32.05 -12.10 -13.00
C ARG A 282 30.67 -12.74 -12.89
N ASN A 283 30.43 -13.95 -13.40
CA ASN A 283 29.18 -14.68 -13.10
C ASN A 283 29.12 -15.01 -11.60
N LEU A 284 28.28 -14.33 -10.80
CA LEU A 284 28.27 -14.41 -9.33
C LEU A 284 27.14 -15.28 -8.78
N THR A 285 27.51 -16.48 -8.40
CA THR A 285 26.65 -17.34 -7.59
C THR A 285 27.12 -17.46 -6.13
N GLY A 286 28.10 -16.65 -5.68
CA GLY A 286 28.77 -16.92 -4.37
C GLY A 286 28.81 -15.81 -3.31
N TYR A 287 28.75 -14.52 -3.65
CA TYR A 287 29.25 -13.46 -2.73
C TYR A 287 28.20 -12.59 -2.02
N SER A 288 26.90 -12.76 -2.28
CA SER A 288 25.85 -11.93 -1.64
C SER A 288 24.50 -12.64 -1.60
N SER A 289 23.69 -12.37 -0.58
CA SER A 289 22.30 -12.85 -0.56
C SER A 289 21.50 -12.27 -1.75
N PRO A 290 20.41 -12.93 -2.18
CA PRO A 290 19.54 -12.41 -3.24
C PRO A 290 19.05 -10.97 -2.97
N GLU A 291 18.72 -10.65 -1.72
CA GLU A 291 18.22 -9.33 -1.31
C GLU A 291 19.27 -8.22 -1.52
N ILE A 292 20.52 -8.46 -1.11
CA ILE A 292 21.62 -7.51 -1.26
C ILE A 292 21.96 -7.35 -2.75
N ARG A 293 21.93 -8.45 -3.51
CA ARG A 293 22.09 -8.41 -4.97
C ARG A 293 21.01 -7.54 -5.60
N THR A 294 19.74 -7.71 -5.22
CA THR A 294 18.65 -6.86 -5.70
C THR A 294 18.89 -5.39 -5.37
N LEU A 295 19.32 -5.04 -4.16
CA LEU A 295 19.63 -3.65 -3.80
C LEU A 295 20.79 -3.07 -4.64
N ALA A 296 21.83 -3.86 -4.90
CA ALA A 296 22.93 -3.46 -5.76
C ALA A 296 22.49 -3.28 -7.22
N LEU A 297 21.63 -4.16 -7.72
CA LEU A 297 21.03 -4.01 -9.06
C LEU A 297 20.19 -2.74 -9.13
N LEU A 298 19.34 -2.43 -8.15
CA LEU A 298 18.46 -1.26 -8.18
C LEU A 298 19.20 0.10 -8.14
N PHE A 299 20.43 0.16 -7.60
CA PHE A 299 21.09 1.42 -7.23
C PHE A 299 22.60 1.53 -7.45
N GLY A 300 23.27 0.45 -7.81
CA GLY A 300 24.72 0.43 -7.96
C GLY A 300 25.26 1.13 -9.21
N PHE A 301 24.39 1.62 -10.09
CA PHE A 301 24.75 2.18 -11.39
C PHE A 301 24.29 3.64 -11.57
N LYS A 302 24.86 4.33 -12.57
CA LYS A 302 24.46 5.69 -12.95
C LYS A 302 23.46 5.65 -14.11
N ARG A 303 22.23 6.15 -13.89
CA ARG A 303 21.12 6.15 -14.87
C ARG A 303 21.36 6.97 -16.15
N ASN A 304 22.35 7.85 -16.16
CA ASN A 304 22.67 8.72 -17.30
C ASN A 304 23.99 8.29 -17.97
N ASN A 305 24.24 6.99 -18.07
CA ASN A 305 25.50 6.46 -18.58
C ASN A 305 25.24 5.29 -19.54
N GLN A 306 25.76 5.38 -20.76
CA GLN A 306 25.59 4.37 -21.82
C GLN A 306 26.20 3.02 -21.41
N GLN A 307 27.40 3.02 -20.84
CA GLN A 307 28.09 1.79 -20.42
C GLN A 307 27.28 1.04 -19.35
N GLU A 308 26.66 1.77 -18.42
CA GLU A 308 25.79 1.16 -17.41
C GLU A 308 24.53 0.58 -18.04
N PHE A 309 23.91 1.28 -18.98
CA PHE A 309 22.75 0.79 -19.74
C PHE A 309 23.07 -0.52 -20.48
N ASP A 310 24.20 -0.56 -21.19
CA ASP A 310 24.66 -1.73 -21.94
C ASP A 310 25.00 -2.90 -21.00
N ASN A 311 25.60 -2.61 -19.84
CA ASN A 311 25.88 -3.61 -18.81
C ASN A 311 24.60 -4.27 -18.27
N LEU A 312 23.55 -3.49 -18.00
CA LEU A 312 22.27 -4.04 -17.54
C LEU A 312 21.62 -4.93 -18.61
N TRP A 313 21.64 -4.51 -19.87
CA TRP A 313 21.15 -5.34 -20.98
C TRP A 313 21.95 -6.63 -21.11
N ARG A 314 23.28 -6.57 -21.01
CA ARG A 314 24.13 -7.77 -21.01
C ARG A 314 23.77 -8.71 -19.85
N LEU A 315 23.62 -8.18 -18.63
CA LEU A 315 23.20 -8.96 -17.45
C LEU A 315 21.82 -9.62 -17.67
N TYR A 316 20.88 -8.91 -18.29
CA TYR A 316 19.56 -9.44 -18.61
C TYR A 316 19.64 -10.60 -19.61
N MET A 317 20.47 -10.47 -20.65
CA MET A 317 20.63 -11.49 -21.68
C MET A 317 21.29 -12.78 -21.14
N ILE A 318 22.28 -12.66 -20.26
CA ILE A 318 22.99 -13.82 -19.69
C ILE A 318 22.33 -14.42 -18.45
N SER A 319 21.41 -13.69 -17.81
CA SER A 319 20.75 -14.18 -16.59
C SER A 319 19.84 -15.37 -16.89
N ASN A 320 19.96 -16.44 -16.10
CA ASN A 320 19.08 -17.62 -16.18
C ASN A 320 17.89 -17.56 -15.21
N SER A 321 17.79 -16.48 -14.43
CA SER A 321 16.78 -16.29 -13.40
C SER A 321 15.70 -15.33 -13.91
N ASP A 322 14.47 -15.83 -14.07
CA ASP A 322 13.33 -14.99 -14.47
C ASP A 322 13.02 -13.91 -13.41
N TYR A 323 13.36 -14.14 -12.14
CA TYR A 323 13.29 -13.13 -11.08
C TYR A 323 14.27 -11.97 -11.33
N ASP A 324 15.55 -12.28 -11.58
CA ASP A 324 16.56 -11.25 -11.82
C ASP A 324 16.28 -10.50 -13.13
N ARG A 325 15.81 -11.19 -14.18
CA ARG A 325 15.37 -10.56 -15.44
C ARG A 325 14.26 -9.54 -15.23
N LYS A 326 13.26 -9.83 -14.40
CA LYS A 326 12.18 -8.89 -14.08
C LYS A 326 12.68 -7.65 -13.32
N ILE A 327 13.64 -7.82 -12.42
CA ILE A 327 14.30 -6.69 -11.73
C ILE A 327 15.06 -5.84 -12.75
N LEU A 328 15.86 -6.47 -13.60
CA LEU A 328 16.67 -5.77 -14.61
C LEU A 328 15.81 -4.99 -15.59
N LEU A 329 14.69 -5.54 -16.08
CA LEU A 329 13.76 -4.81 -16.95
C LEU A 329 13.15 -3.59 -16.23
N LYS A 330 12.82 -3.74 -14.95
CA LYS A 330 12.35 -2.60 -14.14
C LYS A 330 13.43 -1.53 -14.00
N ASP A 331 14.70 -1.91 -13.79
CA ASP A 331 15.80 -0.97 -13.66
C ASP A 331 16.14 -0.27 -14.98
N LEU A 332 16.15 -1.03 -16.08
CA LEU A 332 16.32 -0.52 -17.45
C LEU A 332 15.25 0.53 -17.78
N SER A 333 14.01 0.33 -17.34
CA SER A 333 12.94 1.32 -17.55
C SER A 333 13.20 2.67 -16.88
N THR A 334 14.09 2.75 -15.88
CA THR A 334 14.42 4.00 -15.19
C THR A 334 15.45 4.88 -15.92
N PHE A 335 16.02 4.39 -17.03
CA PHE A 335 16.85 5.18 -17.93
C PHE A 335 15.94 6.02 -18.83
N ASN A 336 15.72 7.28 -18.43
CA ASN A 336 14.68 8.14 -19.01
C ASN A 336 15.22 9.21 -19.99
N LEU A 337 16.49 9.13 -20.41
CA LEU A 337 16.98 9.94 -21.53
C LEU A 337 16.30 9.47 -22.84
N PRO A 338 16.06 10.37 -23.81
CA PRO A 338 15.33 10.02 -25.04
C PRO A 338 15.91 8.81 -25.78
N VAL A 339 17.24 8.70 -25.88
CA VAL A 339 17.91 7.57 -26.55
C VAL A 339 17.59 6.23 -25.89
N PHE A 340 17.70 6.14 -24.56
CA PHE A 340 17.42 4.91 -23.82
C PHE A 340 15.94 4.55 -23.81
N THR A 341 15.09 5.57 -23.67
CA THR A 341 13.63 5.39 -23.70
C THR A 341 13.21 4.80 -25.04
N GLN A 342 13.70 5.34 -26.15
CA GLN A 342 13.39 4.83 -27.48
C GLN A 342 13.89 3.39 -27.70
N THR A 343 15.12 3.07 -27.27
CA THR A 343 15.64 1.70 -27.33
C THR A 343 14.78 0.73 -26.51
N ASN A 344 14.42 1.11 -25.28
CA ASN A 344 13.59 0.27 -24.41
C ASN A 344 12.18 0.05 -24.98
N LEU A 345 11.57 1.08 -25.57
CA LEU A 345 10.28 0.97 -26.27
C LEU A 345 10.37 -0.06 -27.42
N GLN A 346 11.39 0.05 -28.26
CA GLN A 346 11.61 -0.91 -29.36
C GLN A 346 11.86 -2.34 -28.84
N TYR A 347 12.69 -2.48 -27.79
CA TYR A 347 13.01 -3.80 -27.23
C TYR A 347 11.80 -4.45 -26.56
N SER A 348 10.89 -3.66 -25.97
CA SER A 348 9.66 -4.18 -25.35
C SER A 348 8.74 -4.93 -26.32
N LEU A 349 8.80 -4.61 -27.62
CA LEU A 349 8.03 -5.29 -28.66
C LEU A 349 8.83 -6.35 -29.43
N ASN A 350 10.14 -6.45 -29.20
CA ASN A 350 11.01 -7.40 -29.87
C ASN A 350 11.12 -8.72 -29.09
N GLU A 351 10.42 -9.75 -29.57
CA GLU A 351 10.36 -11.08 -28.93
C GLU A 351 11.71 -11.80 -28.83
N LYS A 352 12.69 -11.42 -29.66
CA LYS A 352 14.04 -12.00 -29.62
C LYS A 352 14.87 -11.45 -28.45
N ILE A 353 14.48 -10.29 -27.91
CA ILE A 353 15.17 -9.63 -26.80
C ILE A 353 14.33 -9.78 -25.53
N VAL A 354 13.08 -9.33 -25.56
CA VAL A 354 12.15 -9.42 -24.43
C VAL A 354 11.12 -10.50 -24.70
N LYS A 355 11.01 -11.48 -23.79
CA LYS A 355 10.02 -12.55 -23.89
C LYS A 355 8.62 -11.94 -24.02
N LYS A 356 7.76 -12.52 -24.87
CA LYS A 356 6.37 -12.08 -25.10
C LYS A 356 5.59 -11.82 -23.81
N GLN A 357 5.71 -12.71 -22.82
CA GLN A 357 5.04 -12.62 -21.51
C GLN A 357 5.49 -11.43 -20.64
N ASP A 358 6.70 -10.92 -20.84
CA ASP A 358 7.27 -9.81 -20.06
C ASP A 358 7.13 -8.45 -20.80
N GLY A 359 6.82 -8.48 -22.10
CA GLY A 359 6.76 -7.30 -22.98
C GLY A 359 5.78 -6.22 -22.50
N LEU A 360 4.52 -6.57 -22.19
CA LEU A 360 3.52 -5.59 -21.70
C LEU A 360 3.93 -4.97 -20.35
N SER A 361 4.46 -5.79 -19.44
CA SER A 361 4.92 -5.32 -18.13
C SER A 361 6.08 -4.33 -18.30
N PHE A 362 7.07 -4.66 -19.13
CA PHE A 362 8.21 -3.79 -19.39
C PHE A 362 7.79 -2.50 -20.10
N LEU A 363 6.98 -2.59 -21.16
CA LEU A 363 6.43 -1.42 -21.87
C LEU A 363 5.68 -0.48 -20.91
N CYS A 364 4.88 -1.04 -19.99
CA CYS A 364 4.17 -0.25 -18.98
C CYS A 364 5.12 0.52 -18.06
N GLN A 365 6.23 -0.09 -17.65
CA GLN A 365 7.25 0.60 -16.83
C GLN A 365 7.98 1.68 -17.63
N VAL A 366 8.31 1.43 -18.90
CA VAL A 366 8.99 2.42 -19.76
C VAL A 366 8.09 3.64 -19.98
N ILE A 367 6.82 3.43 -20.31
CA ILE A 367 5.83 4.51 -20.48
C ILE A 367 5.68 5.33 -19.19
N LYS A 368 5.66 4.66 -18.03
CA LYS A 368 5.55 5.33 -16.73
C LYS A 368 6.73 6.26 -16.43
N GLN A 369 7.95 5.89 -16.85
CA GLN A 369 9.17 6.66 -16.58
C GLN A 369 9.51 7.68 -17.67
N ALA A 370 8.86 7.57 -18.84
CA ALA A 370 9.11 8.41 -20.00
C ALA A 370 8.85 9.89 -19.70
N ASN A 371 9.78 10.73 -20.14
CA ASN A 371 9.67 12.17 -20.04
C ASN A 371 10.18 12.82 -21.35
N PRO A 372 9.30 13.36 -22.20
CA PRO A 372 7.85 13.52 -22.00
C PRO A 372 7.07 12.20 -22.21
N PHE A 373 5.92 12.08 -21.54
CA PHE A 373 5.00 10.94 -21.69
C PHE A 373 4.48 10.78 -23.13
N SER A 374 4.32 11.91 -23.85
CA SER A 374 3.80 11.96 -25.22
C SER A 374 4.56 11.04 -26.18
N ASP A 375 5.88 10.99 -26.07
CA ASP A 375 6.73 10.27 -27.03
C ASP A 375 6.53 8.76 -26.91
N ALA A 376 6.48 8.27 -25.66
CA ALA A 376 6.18 6.87 -25.38
C ALA A 376 4.73 6.50 -25.73
N TRP A 377 3.79 7.44 -25.59
CA TRP A 377 2.40 7.23 -25.99
C TRP A 377 2.24 7.14 -27.51
N VAL A 378 2.90 8.02 -28.28
CA VAL A 378 2.91 7.96 -29.75
C VAL A 378 3.46 6.61 -30.24
N PHE A 379 4.52 6.10 -29.61
CA PHE A 379 5.04 4.76 -29.91
C PHE A 379 3.98 3.66 -29.68
N LEU A 380 3.25 3.72 -28.56
CA LEU A 380 2.16 2.77 -28.28
C LEU A 380 1.07 2.84 -29.35
N GLU A 381 0.63 4.04 -29.73
CA GLU A 381 -0.42 4.21 -30.74
C GLU A 381 0.00 3.68 -32.13
N ALA A 382 1.25 3.97 -32.53
CA ALA A 382 1.83 3.51 -33.79
C ALA A 382 1.95 1.98 -33.87
N ASN A 383 2.20 1.33 -32.73
CA ASN A 383 2.37 -0.12 -32.64
C ASN A 383 1.13 -0.85 -32.12
N TRP A 384 -0.03 -0.18 -32.06
CA TRP A 384 -1.26 -0.74 -31.50
C TRP A 384 -1.68 -2.05 -32.16
N LYS A 385 -1.51 -2.16 -33.48
CA LYS A 385 -1.83 -3.39 -34.21
C LYS A 385 -1.01 -4.59 -33.74
N ILE A 386 0.28 -4.39 -33.47
CA ILE A 386 1.15 -5.44 -32.92
C ILE A 386 0.66 -5.87 -31.54
N LEU A 387 0.26 -4.90 -30.71
CA LEU A 387 -0.24 -5.17 -29.36
C LEU A 387 -1.56 -5.96 -29.39
N THR A 388 -2.49 -5.60 -30.27
CA THR A 388 -3.75 -6.35 -30.43
C THR A 388 -3.48 -7.73 -31.00
N ASP A 389 -2.72 -7.86 -32.09
CA ASP A 389 -2.45 -9.16 -32.71
C ASP A 389 -1.76 -10.14 -31.74
N ARG A 390 -0.97 -9.61 -30.79
CA ARG A 390 -0.18 -10.41 -29.85
C ARG A 390 -0.92 -10.73 -28.54
N TYR A 391 -1.73 -9.81 -28.02
CA TYR A 391 -2.29 -9.86 -26.65
C TYR A 391 -3.81 -9.71 -26.58
N ASP A 392 -4.50 -9.57 -27.71
CA ASP A 392 -5.97 -9.54 -27.74
C ASP A 392 -6.58 -10.93 -27.50
N GLY A 393 -7.85 -10.96 -27.08
CA GLY A 393 -8.57 -12.20 -26.72
C GLY A 393 -8.55 -12.58 -25.24
N GLY A 394 -7.93 -11.75 -24.37
CA GLY A 394 -7.88 -11.94 -22.92
C GLY A 394 -7.86 -10.63 -22.14
N SER A 395 -7.66 -10.71 -20.81
CA SER A 395 -7.69 -9.52 -19.91
C SER A 395 -6.37 -8.76 -19.78
N GLU A 396 -5.29 -9.24 -20.43
CA GLU A 396 -3.93 -8.70 -20.28
C GLU A 396 -3.80 -7.28 -20.83
N LEU A 397 -4.27 -7.05 -22.05
CA LEU A 397 -4.22 -5.73 -22.71
C LEU A 397 -5.06 -4.70 -21.95
N THR A 398 -6.23 -5.12 -21.47
CA THR A 398 -7.08 -4.32 -20.58
C THR A 398 -6.36 -3.97 -19.28
N GLN A 399 -5.74 -4.96 -18.60
CA GLN A 399 -4.98 -4.72 -17.38
C GLN A 399 -3.79 -3.80 -17.59
N PHE A 400 -3.10 -3.92 -18.73
CA PHE A 400 -2.01 -3.05 -19.15
C PHE A 400 -2.46 -1.58 -19.24
N LEU A 401 -3.59 -1.29 -19.89
CA LEU A 401 -4.13 0.07 -20.00
C LEU A 401 -4.62 0.62 -18.65
N VAL A 402 -5.30 -0.21 -17.84
CA VAL A 402 -5.69 0.16 -16.47
C VAL A 402 -4.47 0.56 -15.64
N ASN A 403 -3.35 -0.17 -15.80
CA ASN A 403 -2.09 0.15 -15.12
C ASN A 403 -1.51 1.49 -15.59
N ILE A 404 -1.50 1.77 -16.90
CA ILE A 404 -1.04 3.07 -17.42
C ILE A 404 -1.88 4.21 -16.85
N VAL A 405 -3.21 4.14 -16.94
CA VAL A 405 -4.13 5.15 -16.38
C VAL A 405 -3.88 5.38 -14.90
N SER A 406 -3.56 4.32 -14.15
CA SER A 406 -3.27 4.42 -12.72
C SER A 406 -2.02 5.26 -12.41
N TYR A 407 -1.07 5.35 -13.34
CA TYR A 407 0.15 6.16 -13.20
C TYR A 407 0.01 7.59 -13.70
N LEU A 408 -1.04 7.92 -14.44
CA LEU A 408 -1.25 9.28 -14.91
C LEU A 408 -1.63 10.21 -13.76
N GLU A 409 -1.00 11.38 -13.75
CA GLU A 409 -1.18 12.43 -12.72
C GLU A 409 -1.75 13.73 -13.30
N THR A 410 -1.64 13.95 -14.61
CA THR A 410 -2.14 15.16 -15.28
C THR A 410 -3.44 14.88 -16.03
N GLU A 411 -4.34 15.88 -16.00
CA GLU A 411 -5.61 15.83 -16.74
C GLU A 411 -5.38 15.75 -18.26
N GLU A 412 -4.29 16.36 -18.76
CA GLU A 412 -3.89 16.30 -20.16
C GLU A 412 -3.57 14.87 -20.60
N ASN A 413 -2.74 14.13 -19.85
CA ASN A 413 -2.42 12.75 -20.18
C ASN A 413 -3.69 11.87 -20.12
N LEU A 414 -4.56 12.10 -19.13
CA LEU A 414 -5.85 11.40 -19.03
C LEU A 414 -6.75 11.67 -20.25
N LYS A 415 -6.80 12.92 -20.75
CA LYS A 415 -7.52 13.27 -21.98
C LYS A 415 -6.95 12.57 -23.21
N THR A 416 -5.63 12.48 -23.32
CA THR A 416 -4.95 11.74 -24.40
C THR A 416 -5.38 10.27 -24.42
N VAL A 417 -5.33 9.59 -23.28
CA VAL A 417 -5.77 8.19 -23.17
C VAL A 417 -7.28 8.05 -23.41
N SER A 418 -8.10 8.98 -22.91
CA SER A 418 -9.55 8.99 -23.15
C SER A 418 -9.88 9.11 -24.65
N LYS A 419 -9.17 9.97 -25.37
CA LYS A 419 -9.32 10.12 -26.82
C LYS A 419 -8.97 8.82 -27.54
N PHE A 420 -7.84 8.20 -27.18
CA PHE A 420 -7.41 6.93 -27.74
C PHE A 420 -8.46 5.82 -27.55
N ILE A 421 -9.03 5.71 -26.35
CA ILE A 421 -10.04 4.68 -26.05
C ILE A 421 -11.30 4.85 -26.90
N LYS A 422 -11.70 6.10 -27.19
CA LYS A 422 -12.88 6.39 -28.01
C LYS A 422 -12.66 6.16 -29.50
N THR A 423 -11.43 6.30 -30.00
CA THR A 423 -11.13 6.27 -31.44
C THR A 423 -10.72 4.89 -31.96
N LYS A 424 -10.32 3.95 -31.10
CA LYS A 424 -9.90 2.62 -31.52
C LYS A 424 -11.08 1.65 -31.62
N ASN A 425 -11.06 0.82 -32.66
CA ASN A 425 -11.97 -0.32 -32.79
C ASN A 425 -11.52 -1.41 -31.84
N TRP A 426 -12.32 -1.65 -30.80
CA TRP A 426 -12.11 -2.74 -29.84
C TRP A 426 -12.81 -3.98 -30.37
N SER A 427 -12.09 -5.11 -30.40
CA SER A 427 -12.53 -6.34 -31.04
C SER A 427 -13.74 -6.98 -30.35
N THR A 428 -13.96 -6.81 -29.04
CA THR A 428 -15.20 -7.19 -28.32
C THR A 428 -15.23 -6.87 -26.80
N ASP A 429 -14.14 -6.37 -26.20
CA ASP A 429 -14.03 -6.23 -24.71
C ASP A 429 -14.70 -4.98 -24.12
N LEU A 430 -16.04 -4.90 -24.21
CA LEU A 430 -16.83 -3.82 -23.57
C LEU A 430 -16.61 -3.75 -22.04
N PHE A 431 -16.36 -4.89 -21.39
CA PHE A 431 -16.06 -4.97 -19.97
C PHE A 431 -14.70 -4.33 -19.64
N GLY A 432 -13.68 -4.57 -20.45
CA GLY A 432 -12.37 -3.96 -20.30
C GLY A 432 -12.40 -2.45 -20.49
N ILE A 433 -13.13 -1.97 -21.51
CA ILE A 433 -13.34 -0.52 -21.73
C ILE A 433 -14.04 0.10 -20.52
N LYS A 434 -15.09 -0.54 -20.00
CA LYS A 434 -15.78 -0.10 -18.78
C LYS A 434 -14.80 0.02 -17.61
N ARG A 435 -13.95 -0.98 -17.40
CA ARG A 435 -12.95 -0.99 -16.32
C ARG A 435 -11.92 0.13 -16.45
N ILE A 436 -11.46 0.43 -17.67
CA ILE A 436 -10.53 1.53 -17.93
C ILE A 436 -11.23 2.89 -17.66
N ASN A 437 -12.47 3.05 -18.13
CA ASN A 437 -13.28 4.24 -17.88
C ASN A 437 -13.55 4.46 -16.39
N GLU A 438 -13.93 3.41 -15.66
CA GLU A 438 -14.09 3.46 -14.20
C GLU A 438 -12.81 3.91 -13.49
N LYS A 439 -11.64 3.45 -13.97
CA LYS A 439 -10.35 3.86 -13.39
C LYS A 439 -10.00 5.33 -13.71
N MET A 440 -10.32 5.80 -14.91
CA MET A 440 -10.17 7.22 -15.28
C MET A 440 -11.12 8.10 -14.46
N ASP A 441 -12.37 7.69 -14.32
CA ASP A 441 -13.37 8.36 -13.50
C ASP A 441 -12.96 8.42 -12.03
N GLU A 442 -12.42 7.32 -11.48
CA GLU A 442 -11.86 7.30 -10.12
C GLU A 442 -10.77 8.36 -9.94
N LYS A 443 -9.89 8.54 -10.94
CA LYS A 443 -8.83 9.54 -10.93
C LYS A 443 -9.36 10.97 -11.04
N LEU A 444 -10.30 11.21 -11.97
CA LEU A 444 -10.87 12.54 -12.23
C LEU A 444 -11.81 13.00 -11.10
N LYS A 445 -12.59 12.08 -10.54
CA LYS A 445 -13.59 12.35 -9.49
C LYS A 445 -13.03 12.19 -8.07
N ASN A 446 -11.71 12.04 -7.90
CA ASN A 446 -11.11 11.76 -6.60
C ASN A 446 -11.29 12.95 -5.64
N LYS A 447 -12.43 13.01 -4.94
CA LYS A 447 -12.75 14.05 -3.94
C LYS A 447 -11.71 14.12 -2.83
N SER A 448 -11.05 13.02 -2.52
CA SER A 448 -9.92 12.96 -1.58
C SER A 448 -8.80 13.92 -1.96
N PHE A 449 -8.57 14.18 -3.26
CA PHE A 449 -7.58 15.18 -3.70
C PHE A 449 -7.98 16.61 -3.33
N LYS A 450 -9.27 16.96 -3.46
CA LYS A 450 -9.79 18.29 -3.08
C LYS A 450 -9.79 18.46 -1.56
N TRP A 451 -10.15 17.41 -0.82
CA TRP A 451 -10.18 17.41 0.65
C TRP A 451 -8.78 17.37 1.28
N LEU A 452 -7.84 16.62 0.70
CA LEU A 452 -6.46 16.60 1.19
C LEU A 452 -5.76 17.94 0.93
N LYS A 453 -6.06 18.62 -0.18
CA LYS A 453 -5.61 20.00 -0.42
C LYS A 453 -6.03 20.98 0.70
N THR A 454 -7.21 20.82 1.31
CA THR A 454 -7.62 21.71 2.41
C THR A 454 -6.87 21.43 3.72
N HIS A 455 -6.36 20.21 3.91
CA HIS A 455 -5.59 19.81 5.09
C HIS A 455 -4.07 19.80 4.86
N GLN A 456 -3.64 20.03 3.63
CA GLN A 456 -2.24 19.98 3.19
C GLN A 456 -1.36 20.92 4.01
N CYS A 457 -1.75 22.19 4.15
CA CYS A 457 -0.98 23.19 4.89
C CYS A 457 -0.75 22.78 6.35
N SER A 458 -1.76 22.19 7.00
CA SER A 458 -1.65 21.72 8.38
C SER A 458 -0.68 20.55 8.51
N ALA A 459 -0.74 19.59 7.58
CA ALA A 459 0.18 18.44 7.55
C ALA A 459 1.63 18.89 7.29
N GLU A 460 1.84 19.82 6.35
CA GLU A 460 3.16 20.36 6.03
C GLU A 460 3.78 21.14 7.19
N LYS A 461 2.99 21.99 7.85
CA LYS A 461 3.43 22.71 9.06
C LYS A 461 3.80 21.74 10.18
N TRP A 462 3.01 20.70 10.37
CA TRP A 462 3.29 19.66 11.37
C TRP A 462 4.61 18.95 11.07
N LEU A 463 4.82 18.50 9.83
CA LEU A 463 6.05 17.82 9.40
C LEU A 463 7.28 18.71 9.57
N HIS A 464 7.16 20.00 9.23
CA HIS A 464 8.26 20.94 9.40
C HIS A 464 8.62 21.13 10.87
N LYS A 465 7.61 21.25 11.75
CA LYS A 465 7.81 21.34 13.21
C LYS A 465 8.53 20.10 13.75
N GLN A 466 8.13 18.89 13.35
CA GLN A 466 8.76 17.66 13.84
C GLN A 466 10.22 17.55 13.41
N ASN A 467 10.52 17.82 12.13
CA ASN A 467 11.91 17.78 11.65
C ASN A 467 12.81 18.80 12.38
N LEU A 468 12.29 19.98 12.74
CA LEU A 468 13.03 20.96 13.53
C LEU A 468 13.31 20.47 14.97
N LEU A 469 12.37 19.75 15.58
CA LEU A 469 12.57 19.17 16.91
C LEU A 469 13.63 18.06 16.87
N GLU A 470 13.63 17.23 15.84
CA GLU A 470 14.64 16.19 15.65
C GLU A 470 16.05 16.78 15.47
N LEU A 471 16.20 17.79 14.62
CA LEU A 471 17.48 18.47 14.41
C LEU A 471 18.02 19.09 15.71
N ARG A 472 17.14 19.66 16.55
CA ARG A 472 17.54 20.21 17.86
C ARG A 472 17.97 19.12 18.84
N ALA A 473 17.31 17.96 18.82
CA ALA A 473 17.68 16.82 19.66
C ALA A 473 19.04 16.24 19.26
N GLU A 474 19.31 16.13 17.96
CA GLU A 474 20.60 15.67 17.43
C GLU A 474 21.75 16.65 17.79
N HIS A 475 21.53 17.96 17.62
CA HIS A 475 22.52 18.97 18.04
C HIS A 475 22.80 18.96 19.55
N LYS A 476 21.77 18.74 20.38
CA LYS A 476 21.96 18.65 21.83
C LYS A 476 22.79 17.42 22.22
N LEU A 477 22.54 16.28 21.59
CA LEU A 477 23.34 15.06 21.78
C LEU A 477 24.79 15.25 21.34
N GLU A 478 25.06 15.97 20.25
CA GLU A 478 26.42 16.29 19.82
C GLU A 478 27.15 17.23 20.80
N CYS A 479 26.44 18.19 21.40
CA CYS A 479 27.00 19.08 22.41
C CYS A 479 27.21 18.42 23.77
N ASP A 480 26.41 17.41 24.13
CA ASP A 480 26.56 16.67 25.41
C ASP A 480 27.65 15.57 25.33
N VAL A 481 28.14 15.24 24.13
CA VAL A 481 29.18 14.23 23.86
C VAL A 481 30.57 14.87 23.62
N LEU A 482 30.64 16.20 23.43
CA LEU A 482 31.86 17.00 23.37
C LEU A 482 32.15 17.64 24.73
#